data_AF-A0A0R3ML31-F1
#
_entry.id   AF-A0A0R3ML31-F1
#
_cell.length_a   1.000
_cell.length_b   1.000
_cell.length_c   1.000
_cell.angle_alpha   90.00
_cell.angle_beta   90.00
_cell.angle_gamma   90.00
#
_symmetry.space_group_name_H-M   'P 1'
#
loop_
_entity.id
_entity.type
_entity.pdbx_description
1 polymer ?
#
loop_
_entity_poly.entity_id
_entity_poly.type
_entity_poly.pdbx_seq_one_letter_code
_entity_poly.pdbx_strand_id
1 'polypeptide(L)'
;MTKSAAVEQPMDSYLPERIATILVGSQHAGLISREPATRIDYLLEIASLHTRNELLRQPGLGRLGVQRIEKWMRLHGRRLRRNEESLDSVICRFGFRQAFADARTGRAGPVLVISPESRDKLLRGLGSYDMRA
;
A
#
# COMPACT_ATOMS: atom_id res chain seq x y z
N MET A 1 -23.30 23.32 -15.69
CA MET A 1 -21.85 23.15 -15.90
C MET A 1 -21.21 22.87 -14.54
N THR A 2 -21.11 21.60 -14.12
CA THR A 2 -20.39 21.23 -12.90
C THR A 2 -18.95 20.95 -13.28
N LYS A 3 -18.08 21.93 -13.01
CA LYS A 3 -16.63 21.81 -13.15
C LYS A 3 -16.16 20.77 -12.14
N SER A 4 -15.89 19.55 -12.59
CA SER A 4 -15.20 18.53 -11.81
C SER A 4 -13.83 19.08 -11.45
N ALA A 5 -13.70 19.58 -10.22
CA ALA A 5 -12.42 19.95 -9.66
C ALA A 5 -11.60 18.65 -9.58
N ALA A 6 -10.66 18.48 -10.51
CA ALA A 6 -9.56 17.56 -10.31
C ALA A 6 -8.92 17.95 -8.98
N VAL A 7 -9.17 17.14 -7.95
CA VAL A 7 -8.48 17.27 -6.67
C VAL A 7 -7.00 17.13 -7.02
N GLU A 8 -6.27 18.24 -7.01
CA GLU A 8 -4.83 18.22 -7.03
C GLU A 8 -4.40 17.45 -5.78
N GLN A 9 -4.19 16.15 -5.95
CA GLN A 9 -3.67 15.34 -4.87
C GLN A 9 -2.27 15.89 -4.58
N PRO A 10 -1.98 16.33 -3.34
CA PRO A 10 -0.65 16.79 -2.99
C PRO A 10 0.35 15.70 -3.40
N MET A 11 1.49 16.04 -3.98
CA MET A 11 2.56 15.06 -4.30
C MET A 11 2.93 14.14 -3.13
N ASP A 12 2.61 14.56 -1.90
CA ASP A 12 2.74 13.81 -0.65
C ASP A 12 1.71 12.67 -0.47
N SER A 13 0.64 12.60 -1.28
CA SER A 13 -0.32 11.49 -1.32
C SER A 13 0.26 10.26 -2.03
N TYR A 14 1.20 10.46 -2.97
CA TYR A 14 1.80 9.36 -3.69
C TYR A 14 3.02 8.82 -2.96
N LEU A 15 3.03 7.49 -2.80
CA LEU A 15 4.19 6.78 -2.29
C LEU A 15 5.25 6.69 -3.39
N PRO A 16 6.54 6.99 -3.10
CA PRO A 16 7.60 6.80 -4.08
C PRO A 16 7.69 5.36 -4.58
N GLU A 17 7.92 5.20 -5.88
CA GLU A 17 8.03 3.90 -6.57
C GLU A 17 8.90 2.90 -5.80
N ARG A 18 10.12 3.31 -5.41
CA ARG A 18 11.05 2.45 -4.65
C ARG A 18 10.46 1.90 -3.35
N ILE A 19 9.71 2.72 -2.62
CA ILE A 19 9.10 2.28 -1.36
C ILE A 19 7.92 1.34 -1.65
N ALA A 20 7.15 1.63 -2.70
CA ALA A 20 6.09 0.73 -3.15
C ALA A 20 6.65 -0.64 -3.56
N THR A 21 7.78 -0.70 -4.28
CA THR A 21 8.46 -1.97 -4.62
C THR A 21 8.80 -2.77 -3.36
N ILE A 22 9.38 -2.12 -2.35
CA ILE A 22 9.76 -2.76 -1.09
C ILE A 22 8.52 -3.32 -0.38
N LEU A 23 7.41 -2.58 -0.34
CA LEU A 23 6.17 -3.05 0.27
C LEU A 23 5.58 -4.25 -0.49
N VAL A 24 5.53 -4.23 -1.82
CA VAL A 24 5.01 -5.35 -2.64
C VAL A 24 5.81 -6.65 -2.42
N GLY A 25 7.12 -6.51 -2.22
CA GLY A 25 8.03 -7.64 -1.94
C GLY A 25 8.19 -7.99 -0.45
N SER A 26 7.51 -7.28 0.45
CA SER A 26 7.68 -7.48 1.90
C SER A 26 7.04 -8.77 2.41
N GLN A 27 7.51 -9.27 3.56
CA GLN A 27 7.08 -10.54 4.16
C GLN A 27 5.55 -10.66 4.33
N HIS A 28 4.88 -9.56 4.71
CA HIS A 28 3.44 -9.57 5.01
C HIS A 28 2.59 -9.35 3.76
N ALA A 29 3.19 -9.02 2.61
CA ALA A 29 2.46 -8.75 1.38
C ALA A 29 1.75 -10.00 0.83
N GLY A 30 2.32 -11.18 1.06
CA GLY A 30 1.72 -12.47 0.71
C GLY A 30 0.42 -12.80 1.47
N LEU A 31 0.18 -12.15 2.62
CA LEU A 31 -1.06 -12.29 3.39
C LEU A 31 -2.25 -11.59 2.71
N ILE A 32 -1.97 -10.65 1.81
CA ILE A 32 -3.00 -9.90 1.07
C ILE A 32 -3.29 -10.56 -0.27
N SER A 33 -2.26 -10.89 -1.05
CA SER A 33 -2.42 -11.62 -2.32
C SER A 33 -1.16 -12.40 -2.66
N ARG A 34 -1.33 -13.54 -3.34
CA ARG A 34 -0.22 -14.30 -3.91
C ARG A 34 0.39 -13.59 -5.12
N GLU A 35 -0.42 -12.87 -5.89
CA GLU A 35 0.00 -12.22 -7.13
C GLU A 35 0.61 -10.83 -6.85
N PRO A 36 1.86 -10.58 -7.27
CA PRO A 36 2.52 -9.29 -7.04
C PRO A 36 1.80 -8.09 -7.68
N ALA A 37 1.18 -8.27 -8.85
CA ALA A 37 0.43 -7.21 -9.52
C ALA A 37 -0.76 -6.75 -8.66
N THR A 38 -1.51 -7.69 -8.08
CA THR A 38 -2.63 -7.39 -7.18
C THR A 38 -2.15 -6.68 -5.91
N ARG A 39 -0.98 -7.01 -5.37
CA ARG A 39 -0.45 -6.37 -4.13
C ARG A 39 -0.27 -4.85 -4.28
N ILE A 40 -0.05 -4.36 -5.50
CA ILE A 40 0.07 -2.92 -5.77
C ILE A 40 -1.22 -2.17 -5.40
N ASP A 41 -2.37 -2.81 -5.53
CA ASP A 41 -3.67 -2.21 -5.19
C ASP A 41 -3.93 -2.12 -3.68
N TYR A 42 -3.11 -2.80 -2.87
CA TYR A 42 -3.31 -2.95 -1.43
C TYR A 42 -2.12 -2.45 -0.61
N LEU A 43 -1.37 -1.46 -1.13
CA LEU A 43 -0.18 -0.94 -0.45
C LEU A 43 -0.46 -0.40 0.96
N LEU A 44 -1.64 0.19 1.19
CA LEU A 44 -2.03 0.70 2.51
C LEU A 44 -2.27 -0.44 3.51
N GLU A 45 -2.92 -1.51 3.06
CA GLU A 45 -3.18 -2.72 3.84
C GLU A 45 -1.86 -3.41 4.16
N ILE A 46 -1.00 -3.61 3.16
CA ILE A 46 0.34 -4.21 3.35
C ILE A 46 1.18 -3.39 4.33
N ALA A 47 1.22 -2.06 4.19
CA ALA A 47 1.93 -1.20 5.12
C ALA A 47 1.33 -1.26 6.54
N SER A 48 -0.01 -1.35 6.66
CA SER A 48 -0.70 -1.47 7.95
C SER A 48 -0.32 -2.75 8.71
N LEU A 49 0.09 -3.82 8.02
CA LEU A 49 0.53 -5.08 8.65
C LEU A 49 1.91 -4.96 9.32
N HIS A 50 2.72 -4.01 8.90
CA HIS A 50 4.07 -3.86 9.44
C HIS A 50 4.09 -2.97 10.67
N THR A 51 4.95 -3.34 11.61
CA THR A 51 5.44 -2.45 12.65
C THR A 51 6.56 -1.57 12.11
N ARG A 52 6.81 -0.46 12.80
CA ARG A 52 7.96 0.41 12.49
C ARG A 52 9.29 -0.36 12.52
N ASN A 53 9.46 -1.26 13.48
CA ASN A 53 10.68 -2.05 13.65
C ASN A 53 10.89 -3.03 12.49
N GLU A 54 9.83 -3.68 12.01
CA GLU A 54 9.89 -4.56 10.83
C GLU A 54 10.26 -3.79 9.57
N LEU A 55 9.70 -2.59 9.37
CA LEU A 55 10.05 -1.73 8.23
C LEU A 55 11.50 -1.25 8.29
N LEU A 56 12.01 -0.88 9.46
CA LEU A 56 13.42 -0.48 9.63
C LEU A 56 14.41 -1.61 9.33
N ARG A 57 13.96 -2.87 9.37
CA ARG A 57 14.78 -4.04 9.01
C ARG A 57 14.71 -4.37 7.52
N GLN A 58 13.83 -3.73 6.75
CA GLN A 58 13.72 -3.99 5.31
C GLN A 58 14.93 -3.38 4.56
N PRO A 59 15.64 -4.17 3.75
CA PRO A 59 16.73 -3.65 2.92
C PRO A 59 16.26 -2.50 2.04
N GLY A 60 17.05 -1.42 1.99
CA GLY A 60 16.72 -0.24 1.19
C GLY A 60 15.68 0.69 1.81
N LEU A 61 15.20 0.42 3.04
CA LEU A 61 14.29 1.28 3.78
C LEU A 61 14.93 1.81 5.08
N GLY A 62 15.52 3.00 4.99
CA GLY A 62 16.10 3.69 6.15
C GLY A 62 15.06 4.46 6.98
N ARG A 63 15.52 5.11 8.06
CA ARG A 63 14.66 5.90 8.98
C ARG A 63 13.78 6.93 8.27
N LEU A 64 14.35 7.65 7.29
CA LEU A 64 13.60 8.64 6.49
C LEU A 64 12.51 7.99 5.63
N GLY A 65 12.80 6.80 5.07
CA GLY A 65 11.83 6.05 4.30
C GLY A 65 10.66 5.58 5.17
N VAL A 66 10.95 5.08 6.38
CA VAL A 66 9.91 4.68 7.34
C VAL A 66 9.08 5.88 7.80
N GLN A 67 9.71 7.01 8.12
CA GLN A 67 8.97 8.25 8.44
C GLN A 67 8.07 8.71 7.30
N ARG A 68 8.54 8.57 6.05
CA ARG A 68 7.73 8.90 4.87
C ARG A 68 6.52 7.98 4.75
N ILE A 69 6.68 6.68 4.98
CA ILE A 69 5.55 5.73 5.04
C ILE A 69 4.59 6.14 6.15
N GLU A 70 5.07 6.44 7.36
CA GLU A 70 4.21 6.85 8.48
C GLU A 70 3.40 8.12 8.14
N LYS A 71 4.03 9.12 7.52
CA LYS A 71 3.35 10.34 7.06
C LYS A 71 2.30 10.02 6.00
N TRP A 72 2.68 9.25 4.97
CA TRP A 72 1.80 8.83 3.89
C TRP A 72 0.59 8.03 4.40
N MET A 73 0.80 7.09 5.32
CA MET A 73 -0.27 6.34 5.99
C MET A 73 -1.25 7.26 6.71
N ARG A 74 -0.73 8.25 7.46
CA ARG A 74 -1.55 9.20 8.20
C ARG A 74 -2.42 10.04 7.28
N LEU A 75 -1.90 10.47 6.12
CA LEU A 75 -2.66 11.20 5.10
C LEU A 75 -3.86 10.38 4.59
N HIS A 76 -3.74 9.06 4.54
CA HIS A 76 -4.81 8.14 4.14
C HIS A 76 -5.67 7.64 5.31
N GLY A 77 -5.54 8.23 6.50
CA GLY A 77 -6.29 7.82 7.69
C GLY A 77 -5.97 6.39 8.14
N ARG A 78 -4.75 5.94 7.89
CA ARG A 78 -4.22 4.62 8.29
C ARG A 78 -2.99 4.79 9.18
N ARG A 79 -2.53 3.68 9.76
CA ARG A 79 -1.30 3.62 10.54
C ARG A 79 -0.65 2.25 10.44
N LEU A 80 0.64 2.20 10.75
CA LEU A 80 1.38 0.95 10.97
C LEU A 80 0.80 0.17 12.15
N ARG A 81 1.00 -1.14 12.16
CA ARG A 81 0.72 -2.03 13.30
C ARG A 81 1.59 -1.63 14.50
N ARG A 82 1.02 -1.65 15.70
CA ARG A 82 1.79 -1.49 16.94
C ARG A 82 2.47 -2.82 17.29
N ASN A 83 3.54 -2.78 18.08
CA ASN A 83 4.30 -4.01 18.38
C ASN A 83 3.46 -5.03 19.14
N GLU A 84 2.46 -4.56 19.89
CA GLU A 84 1.55 -5.36 20.71
C GLU A 84 0.34 -5.92 19.94
N GLU A 85 0.06 -5.41 18.73
CA GLU A 85 -1.07 -5.86 17.92
C GLU A 85 -0.72 -7.12 17.13
N SER A 86 -1.60 -8.11 17.12
CA SER A 86 -1.46 -9.29 16.25
C SER A 86 -1.79 -8.95 14.80
N LEU A 87 -1.21 -9.70 13.84
CA LEU A 87 -1.55 -9.56 12.42
C LEU A 87 -3.05 -9.80 12.17
N ASP A 88 -3.63 -10.82 12.79
CA ASP A 88 -5.05 -11.16 12.66
C ASP A 88 -5.96 -9.99 13.04
N SER A 89 -5.64 -9.31 14.14
CA SER A 89 -6.41 -8.13 14.58
C SER A 89 -6.36 -6.99 13.55
N VAL A 90 -5.25 -6.84 12.82
CA VAL A 90 -5.11 -5.84 11.76
C VAL A 90 -5.87 -6.27 10.51
N ILE A 91 -5.72 -7.52 10.08
CA ILE A 91 -6.38 -8.08 8.90
C ILE A 91 -7.90 -7.99 9.03
N CYS A 92 -8.46 -8.34 10.20
CA CYS A 92 -9.89 -8.23 10.45
C CYS A 92 -10.44 -6.80 10.25
N ARG A 93 -9.62 -5.75 10.45
CA ARG A 93 -10.02 -4.36 10.18
C ARG A 93 -10.10 -4.03 8.69
N PHE A 94 -9.46 -4.80 7.82
CA PHE A 94 -9.55 -4.60 6.37
C PHE A 94 -10.90 -5.11 5.85
N GLY A 95 -11.29 -6.33 6.24
CA GLY A 95 -12.56 -6.95 5.82
C GLY A 95 -13.79 -6.12 6.19
N PHE A 96 -13.78 -5.49 7.38
CA PHE A 96 -14.84 -4.58 7.80
C PHE A 96 -14.97 -3.34 6.88
N ARG A 97 -13.87 -2.86 6.29
CA ARG A 97 -13.90 -1.70 5.39
C ARG A 97 -14.30 -2.06 3.96
N GLN A 98 -13.88 -3.22 3.45
CA GLN A 98 -14.26 -3.68 2.11
C GLN A 98 -15.78 -3.93 2.04
N ALA A 99 -16.35 -4.62 3.04
CA ALA A 99 -17.79 -4.85 3.14
C ALA A 99 -18.60 -3.54 3.21
N PHE A 100 -18.08 -2.50 3.88
CA PHE A 100 -18.72 -1.18 3.94
C PHE A 100 -18.53 -0.35 2.67
N ALA A 101 -17.40 -0.48 1.97
CA ALA A 101 -17.12 0.22 0.72
C ALA A 101 -17.96 -0.34 -0.44
N ASP A 102 -18.08 -1.68 -0.51
CA ASP A 102 -18.91 -2.37 -1.50
C ASP A 102 -20.41 -2.12 -1.26
N ALA A 103 -20.83 -1.96 0.00
CA ALA A 103 -22.22 -1.66 0.35
C ALA A 103 -22.66 -0.22 0.06
N ARG A 104 -21.75 0.77 0.03
CA ARG A 104 -22.11 2.19 -0.18
C ARG A 104 -21.93 2.68 -1.62
N THR A 105 -21.11 2.02 -2.41
CA THR A 105 -20.74 2.48 -3.74
C THR A 105 -20.46 1.25 -4.57
N GLY A 106 -21.25 1.02 -5.62
CA GLY A 106 -20.91 0.03 -6.64
C GLY A 106 -19.47 0.27 -7.11
N ARG A 107 -18.56 -0.63 -6.72
CA ARG A 107 -17.13 -0.65 -7.04
C ARG A 107 -16.42 0.71 -6.93
N ALA A 108 -16.18 1.17 -5.70
CA ALA A 108 -15.07 2.10 -5.48
C ALA A 108 -13.77 1.34 -5.78
N GLY A 109 -13.11 1.65 -6.90
CA GLY A 109 -11.80 1.09 -7.23
C GLY A 109 -10.75 1.42 -6.14
N PRO A 110 -9.63 0.68 -6.10
CA PRO A 110 -8.58 0.91 -5.13
C PRO A 110 -8.11 2.37 -5.19
N VAL A 111 -7.87 2.97 -4.01
CA VAL A 111 -7.37 4.34 -3.92
C VAL A 111 -6.03 4.41 -4.66
N LEU A 112 -5.89 5.36 -5.59
CA LEU A 112 -4.62 5.61 -6.27
C LEU A 112 -3.62 6.20 -5.28
N VAL A 113 -2.78 5.34 -4.70
CA VAL A 113 -1.80 5.71 -3.67
C VAL A 113 -0.35 5.76 -4.19
N ILE A 114 -0.16 5.44 -5.46
CA ILE A 114 1.07 5.64 -6.23
C ILE A 114 0.70 6.28 -7.58
N SER A 115 1.65 6.98 -8.20
CA SER A 115 1.39 7.60 -9.50
C SER A 115 1.17 6.52 -10.58
N PRO A 116 0.36 6.77 -11.63
CA PRO A 116 0.15 5.83 -12.72
C PRO A 116 1.46 5.37 -13.39
N GLU A 117 2.41 6.28 -13.56
CA GLU A 117 3.72 5.97 -14.15
C GLU A 117 4.53 5.04 -13.25
N SER A 118 4.47 5.26 -11.94
CA SER A 118 5.13 4.40 -10.95
C SER A 118 4.48 3.02 -10.91
N ARG A 119 3.15 2.96 -11.00
CA ARG A 119 2.39 1.71 -11.10
C ARG A 119 2.81 0.90 -12.32
N ASP A 120 2.86 1.53 -13.50
CA ASP A 120 3.24 0.85 -14.73
C ASP A 120 4.68 0.35 -14.71
N LYS A 121 5.59 1.08 -14.07
CA LYS A 121 6.97 0.61 -13.88
C LYS A 121 7.04 -0.60 -12.97
N LEU A 122 6.30 -0.60 -11.85
CA LEU A 122 6.20 -1.76 -10.96
C LEU A 122 5.65 -2.98 -11.69
N LEU A 123 4.55 -2.83 -12.42
CA LEU A 123 3.94 -3.93 -13.18
C LEU A 123 4.91 -4.50 -14.22
N ARG A 124 5.62 -3.64 -14.95
CA ARG A 124 6.67 -4.08 -15.90
C ARG A 124 7.83 -4.80 -15.22
N GLY A 125 8.28 -4.30 -14.06
CA GLY A 125 9.34 -4.93 -13.27
C GLY A 125 8.95 -6.32 -12.78
N LEU A 126 7.70 -6.48 -12.33
CA LEU A 126 7.15 -7.75 -11.85
C LEU A 126 6.98 -8.78 -12.97
N GLY A 127 6.56 -8.37 -14.17
CA GLY A 127 6.48 -9.24 -15.33
C GLY A 127 7.82 -9.75 -15.87
N SER A 128 8.95 -9.15 -15.45
CA SER A 128 10.28 -9.62 -15.84
C SER A 128 10.86 -10.73 -14.94
N TYR A 129 10.22 -11.02 -13.81
CA TYR A 129 10.68 -12.03 -12.84
C TYR A 129 10.09 -13.44 -13.03
N ASP A 130 9.31 -13.67 -14.10
CA ASP A 130 8.64 -14.95 -14.36
C ASP A 130 9.45 -15.92 -15.26
N MET A 131 10.79 -15.90 -15.14
CA MET A 131 11.71 -16.72 -15.95
C MET A 131 12.89 -17.29 -15.14
N ARG A 132 12.68 -17.69 -13.88
CA ARG A 132 13.60 -18.59 -13.16
C ARG A 132 12.84 -19.51 -12.21
N ALA A 133 12.36 -20.62 -12.76
CA ALA A 133 12.13 -21.87 -12.04
C ALA A 133 12.84 -22.98 -12.82
#